data_AF-A0A5M8QD71-F1
#
_entry.id   AF-A0A5M8QD71-F1
#
_cell.length_a   1.000
_cell.length_b   1.000
_cell.length_c   1.000
_cell.angle_alpha   90.00
_cell.angle_beta   90.00
_cell.angle_gamma   90.00
#
_symmetry.space_group_name_H-M   'P 1'
#
loop_
_entity.id
_entity.type
_entity.pdbx_description
1 polymer ?
#
loop_
_entity_poly.entity_id
_entity_poly.type
_entity_poly.pdbx_seq_one_letter_code
_entity_poly.pdbx_strand_id
1 'polypeptide(L)'
;MPESKDRFGRFTESFARAMGTPAFLIGMTIFVTFWLGYNSLMPPEAQFDPQDQGFPLLTLVLSLQASYAAPLLLLAQNRQDDRDRVQIEQDRLRAERNLNDTEYLAREVVALRMAMRDMATREFIRAELKSFVDDLDERRAPQ
;
A
#
# COMPACT_ATOMS: atom_id res chain seq x y z
N MET A 1 14.66 -23.15 -16.41
CA MET A 1 13.75 -22.34 -17.24
C MET A 1 12.91 -21.44 -16.32
N PRO A 2 13.28 -20.18 -16.08
CA PRO A 2 12.60 -19.28 -15.13
C PRO A 2 11.36 -18.54 -15.70
N GLU A 3 11.05 -18.68 -17.00
CA GLU A 3 10.03 -17.86 -17.67
C GLU A 3 8.56 -18.21 -17.33
N SER A 4 8.25 -19.41 -16.85
CA SER A 4 6.86 -19.84 -16.65
C SER A 4 6.17 -19.14 -15.46
N LYS A 5 6.94 -18.81 -14.42
CA LYS A 5 6.43 -18.18 -13.19
C LYS A 5 5.91 -16.76 -13.43
N ASP A 6 6.49 -16.09 -14.42
CA ASP A 6 6.24 -14.68 -14.71
C ASP A 6 4.99 -14.47 -15.60
N ARG A 7 4.77 -15.35 -16.58
CA ARG A 7 3.57 -15.33 -17.43
C ARG A 7 2.30 -15.69 -16.66
N PHE A 8 2.36 -16.73 -15.83
CA PHE A 8 1.23 -17.14 -15.00
C PHE A 8 0.92 -16.08 -13.93
N GLY A 9 1.96 -15.49 -13.33
CA GLY A 9 1.82 -14.38 -12.38
C GLY A 9 1.09 -13.17 -12.96
N ARG A 10 1.45 -12.73 -14.18
CA ARG A 10 0.78 -11.61 -14.86
C ARG A 10 -0.68 -11.92 -15.23
N PHE A 11 -0.97 -13.15 -15.66
CA PHE A 11 -2.34 -13.57 -15.95
C PHE A 11 -3.22 -13.56 -14.71
N THR A 12 -2.74 -14.14 -13.60
CA THR A 12 -3.47 -14.14 -12.32
C THR A 12 -3.71 -12.71 -11.81
N GLU A 13 -2.73 -11.81 -11.93
CA GLU A 13 -2.89 -10.42 -11.49
C GLU A 13 -3.89 -9.63 -12.34
N SER A 14 -3.88 -9.81 -13.66
CA SER A 14 -4.89 -9.22 -14.55
C SER A 14 -6.28 -9.77 -14.26
N PHE A 15 -6.40 -11.06 -13.98
CA PHE A 15 -7.67 -11.73 -13.67
C PHE A 15 -8.24 -11.28 -12.32
N ALA A 16 -7.40 -11.16 -11.29
CA ALA A 16 -7.78 -10.62 -9.99
C ALA A 16 -8.27 -9.17 -10.10
N ARG A 17 -7.61 -8.35 -10.92
CA ARG A 17 -8.02 -6.96 -11.18
C ARG A 17 -9.33 -6.89 -11.97
N ALA A 18 -9.56 -7.81 -12.90
CA ALA A 18 -10.81 -7.92 -13.65
C ALA A 18 -11.99 -8.31 -12.75
N MET A 19 -11.82 -9.29 -11.85
CA MET A 19 -12.86 -9.70 -10.89
C MET A 19 -13.24 -8.60 -9.88
N GLY A 20 -12.29 -7.74 -9.48
CA GLY A 20 -12.54 -6.65 -8.55
C GLY A 20 -13.23 -5.42 -9.15
N THR A 21 -13.49 -5.41 -10.47
CA THR A 21 -14.08 -4.24 -11.15
C THR A 21 -15.60 -4.38 -11.29
N PRO A 22 -16.41 -3.34 -10.99
CA PRO A 22 -17.87 -3.38 -11.15
C PRO A 22 -18.33 -3.75 -12.57
N ALA A 23 -17.51 -3.46 -13.58
CA ALA A 23 -17.77 -3.81 -14.97
C ALA A 23 -17.89 -5.34 -15.21
N PHE A 24 -17.16 -6.17 -14.46
CA PHE A 24 -17.25 -7.62 -14.60
C PHE A 24 -18.62 -8.14 -14.15
N LEU A 25 -19.13 -7.64 -13.02
CA LEU A 25 -20.46 -7.99 -12.53
C LEU A 25 -21.54 -7.60 -13.54
N ILE A 26 -21.46 -6.38 -14.09
CA ILE A 26 -22.41 -5.91 -15.10
C ILE A 26 -22.36 -6.81 -16.35
N GLY A 27 -21.18 -7.14 -16.86
CA GLY A 27 -21.04 -8.03 -18.01
C GLY A 27 -21.62 -9.43 -17.75
N MET A 28 -21.37 -9.98 -16.56
CA MET A 28 -21.92 -11.29 -16.17
C MET A 28 -23.44 -11.26 -16.02
N THR A 29 -24.00 -10.19 -15.45
CA THR A 29 -25.45 -9.99 -15.37
C THR A 29 -26.08 -9.92 -16.76
N ILE A 30 -25.51 -9.13 -17.68
CA ILE A 30 -26.01 -9.04 -19.06
C ILE A 30 -25.97 -10.40 -19.75
N PHE A 31 -24.89 -11.17 -19.59
CA PHE A 31 -24.79 -12.52 -20.14
C PHE A 31 -25.90 -13.45 -19.62
N VAL A 32 -26.10 -13.50 -18.30
CA VAL A 32 -27.13 -14.34 -17.68
C VAL A 32 -28.53 -13.92 -18.12
N THR A 33 -28.82 -12.61 -18.13
CA THR A 33 -30.11 -12.09 -18.58
C THR A 33 -30.36 -12.38 -20.06
N PHE A 34 -29.35 -12.24 -20.92
CA PHE A 34 -29.46 -12.58 -22.34
C PHE A 34 -29.69 -14.08 -22.55
N TRP A 35 -29.00 -14.94 -21.81
CA TRP A 35 -29.17 -16.39 -21.88
C TRP A 35 -30.58 -16.83 -21.48
N LEU A 36 -31.07 -16.33 -20.35
CA LEU A 36 -32.42 -16.57 -19.86
C LEU A 36 -33.45 -16.06 -20.89
N GLY A 37 -33.28 -14.83 -21.38
CA GLY A 37 -34.17 -14.23 -22.37
C GLY A 37 -34.22 -15.03 -23.68
N TYR A 38 -33.07 -15.42 -24.21
CA TYR A 38 -32.98 -16.20 -25.44
C TYR A 38 -33.66 -17.57 -25.31
N ASN A 39 -33.35 -18.31 -24.24
CA ASN A 39 -33.89 -19.65 -24.04
C ASN A 39 -35.35 -19.67 -23.58
N SER A 40 -35.86 -18.60 -22.97
CA SER A 40 -37.28 -18.50 -22.62
C SER A 40 -38.19 -17.99 -23.74
N LEU A 41 -37.67 -17.19 -24.67
CA LEU A 41 -38.48 -16.61 -25.76
C LEU A 41 -38.48 -17.48 -27.04
N MET A 42 -37.57 -18.44 -27.17
CA MET A 42 -37.51 -19.33 -28.33
C MET A 42 -38.50 -20.51 -28.24
N PRO A 43 -39.02 -21.00 -29.39
CA PRO A 43 -39.82 -22.23 -29.44
C PRO A 43 -39.02 -23.43 -28.91
N PRO A 44 -39.68 -24.45 -28.33
CA PRO A 44 -39.02 -25.61 -27.71
C PRO A 44 -38.02 -26.34 -28.61
N GLU A 45 -38.24 -26.30 -29.93
CA GLU A 45 -37.39 -26.92 -30.95
C GLU A 45 -36.05 -26.19 -31.18
N ALA A 46 -35.96 -24.92 -30.75
CA ALA A 46 -34.77 -24.08 -30.88
C ALA A 46 -34.15 -23.68 -29.53
N GLN A 47 -34.74 -24.12 -28.41
CA GLN A 47 -34.18 -23.90 -27.07
C GLN A 47 -32.89 -24.71 -26.91
N PHE A 48 -31.78 -24.00 -26.79
CA PHE A 48 -30.47 -24.61 -26.58
C PHE A 48 -30.34 -25.16 -25.14
N ASP A 49 -30.98 -24.48 -24.19
CA ASP A 49 -31.02 -24.80 -22.77
C ASP A 49 -32.49 -24.76 -22.31
N PRO A 50 -33.19 -25.91 -22.26
CA PRO A 50 -34.62 -25.95 -22.03
C PRO A 50 -35.01 -25.32 -20.69
N GLN A 51 -35.92 -24.34 -20.74
CA GLN A 51 -36.42 -23.68 -19.52
C GLN A 51 -37.20 -24.67 -18.63
N ASP A 52 -37.83 -25.68 -19.23
CA ASP A 52 -38.67 -26.67 -18.55
C ASP A 52 -37.87 -27.52 -17.55
N GLN A 53 -36.57 -27.68 -17.81
CA GLN A 53 -35.63 -28.42 -16.99
C GLN A 53 -34.80 -27.50 -16.06
N GLY A 54 -35.08 -26.19 -16.08
CA GLY A 54 -34.43 -25.21 -15.21
C GLY A 54 -33.03 -24.79 -15.65
N PHE A 55 -32.76 -24.71 -16.96
CA PHE A 55 -31.48 -24.25 -17.51
C PHE A 55 -30.25 -25.10 -17.05
N PRO A 56 -30.25 -26.41 -17.31
CA PRO A 56 -29.16 -27.29 -16.90
C PRO A 56 -27.79 -26.88 -17.47
N LEU A 57 -27.72 -26.34 -18.69
CA LEU A 57 -26.44 -25.91 -19.26
C LEU A 57 -25.89 -24.66 -18.56
N LEU A 58 -26.72 -23.65 -18.32
CA LEU A 58 -26.33 -22.48 -17.54
C LEU A 58 -25.77 -22.89 -16.17
N THR A 59 -26.46 -23.80 -15.49
CA THR A 59 -26.06 -24.31 -14.17
C THR A 59 -24.72 -25.04 -14.23
N LEU A 60 -24.50 -25.88 -15.24
CA LEU A 60 -23.23 -26.56 -15.45
C LEU A 60 -22.09 -25.57 -15.70
N VAL A 61 -22.32 -24.55 -16.52
CA VAL A 61 -21.30 -23.53 -16.81
C VAL A 61 -20.96 -22.70 -15.56
N LEU A 62 -21.97 -22.27 -14.80
CA LEU A 62 -21.76 -21.50 -13.57
C LEU A 62 -21.04 -22.31 -12.48
N SER A 63 -21.39 -23.58 -12.31
CA SER A 63 -20.70 -24.46 -11.35
C SER A 63 -19.25 -24.72 -11.77
N LEU A 64 -18.98 -24.91 -13.07
CA LEU A 64 -17.63 -25.04 -13.60
C LEU A 64 -16.82 -23.74 -13.40
N GLN A 65 -17.44 -22.58 -13.65
CA GLN A 65 -16.82 -21.27 -13.44
C GLN A 65 -16.38 -21.12 -11.97
N ALA A 66 -17.25 -21.43 -11.02
CA ALA A 66 -16.95 -21.37 -9.59
C ALA A 66 -15.79 -22.31 -9.21
N SER A 67 -15.82 -23.54 -9.74
CA SER A 67 -14.78 -24.55 -9.50
C SER A 67 -13.39 -24.11 -9.99
N TYR A 68 -13.31 -23.45 -11.15
CA TYR A 68 -12.03 -22.94 -11.68
C TYR A 68 -11.59 -21.61 -11.05
N ALA A 69 -12.53 -20.79 -10.59
CA ALA A 69 -12.23 -19.53 -9.91
C ALA A 69 -11.54 -19.78 -8.55
N ALA A 70 -11.97 -20.78 -7.79
CA ALA A 70 -11.42 -21.10 -6.47
C ALA A 70 -9.88 -21.30 -6.43
N PRO A 71 -9.27 -22.19 -7.24
CA PRO A 71 -7.82 -22.40 -7.23
C PRO A 71 -7.05 -21.18 -7.73
N LEU A 72 -7.58 -20.45 -8.72
CA LEU A 72 -6.96 -19.21 -9.20
C LEU A 72 -6.98 -18.11 -8.15
N LEU A 73 -8.08 -18.01 -7.41
CA LEU A 73 -8.22 -17.06 -6.31
C LEU A 73 -7.25 -17.38 -5.18
N LEU A 74 -7.09 -18.66 -4.81
CA LEU A 74 -6.10 -19.08 -3.81
C LEU A 74 -4.67 -18.72 -4.23
N LEU A 75 -4.33 -18.91 -5.51
CA LEU A 75 -3.02 -18.51 -6.05
C LEU A 75 -2.82 -16.99 -6.04
N ALA A 76 -3.88 -16.22 -6.32
CA ALA A 76 -3.86 -14.76 -6.21
C ALA A 76 -3.68 -14.30 -4.76
N GLN A 77 -4.39 -14.94 -3.82
CA GLN A 77 -4.33 -14.68 -2.38
C GLN A 77 -2.94 -14.99 -1.81
N ASN A 78 -2.37 -16.17 -2.07
CA ASN A 78 -1.01 -16.51 -1.63
C ASN A 78 0.03 -15.46 -2.08
N ARG A 79 -0.13 -14.92 -3.29
CA ARG A 79 0.76 -13.86 -3.82
C ARG A 79 0.51 -12.48 -3.23
N GLN A 80 -0.70 -12.20 -2.75
CA GLN A 80 -0.99 -10.98 -1.98
C GLN A 80 -0.39 -11.12 -0.58
N ASP A 81 -0.63 -12.24 0.09
CA ASP A 81 -0.10 -12.52 1.43
C ASP A 81 1.44 -12.48 1.47
N ASP A 82 2.11 -13.04 0.46
CA ASP A 82 3.57 -12.96 0.33
C ASP A 82 4.07 -11.50 0.21
N ARG A 83 3.36 -10.67 -0.57
CA ARG A 83 3.70 -9.24 -0.74
C ARG A 83 3.45 -8.46 0.55
N ASP A 84 2.31 -8.68 1.18
CA ASP A 84 1.93 -8.01 2.42
C ASP A 84 2.92 -8.36 3.54
N ARG A 85 3.36 -9.62 3.61
CA ARG A 85 4.40 -10.06 4.55
C ARG A 85 5.71 -9.31 4.34
N VAL A 86 6.19 -9.18 3.11
CA VAL A 86 7.42 -8.44 2.80
C VAL A 86 7.27 -6.97 3.16
N GLN A 87 6.10 -6.37 2.89
CA GLN A 87 5.84 -4.98 3.22
C GLN A 87 5.85 -4.75 4.75
N ILE A 88 5.21 -5.63 5.52
CA ILE A 88 5.22 -5.59 6.99
C ILE A 88 6.65 -5.68 7.55
N GLU A 89 7.47 -6.57 7.00
CA GLU A 89 8.86 -6.74 7.44
C GLU A 89 9.71 -5.50 7.15
N GLN A 90 9.53 -4.89 5.97
CA GLN A 90 10.18 -3.62 5.63
C GLN A 90 9.73 -2.46 6.52
N ASP A 91 8.43 -2.36 6.80
CA ASP A 91 7.89 -1.30 7.66
C ASP A 91 8.38 -1.46 9.10
N ARG A 92 8.53 -2.69 9.59
CA ARG A 92 9.16 -2.96 10.89
C ARG A 92 10.62 -2.51 10.92
N LEU A 93 11.41 -2.85 9.91
CA LEU A 93 12.82 -2.41 9.83
C LEU A 93 12.94 -0.89 9.74
N ARG A 94 12.04 -0.22 9.02
CA ARG A 94 11.97 1.24 8.96
C ARG A 94 11.61 1.83 10.32
N ALA A 95 10.65 1.26 11.04
CA ALA A 95 10.28 1.70 12.38
C ALA A 95 11.46 1.57 13.36
N GLU A 96 12.18 0.44 13.34
CA GLU A 96 13.38 0.24 14.16
C GLU A 96 14.48 1.29 13.85
N ARG A 97 14.71 1.61 12.56
CA ARG A 97 15.65 2.67 12.16
C ARG A 97 15.20 4.06 12.63
N ASN A 98 13.92 4.40 12.46
CA ASN A 98 13.37 5.68 12.88
C ASN A 98 13.49 5.88 14.40
N LEU A 99 13.29 4.81 15.19
CA LEU A 99 13.51 4.85 16.64
C LEU A 99 14.98 5.15 16.97
N ASN A 100 15.92 4.44 16.33
CA ASN A 100 17.35 4.67 16.54
C ASN A 100 17.79 6.08 16.13
N ASP A 101 17.30 6.59 14.99
CA ASP A 101 17.59 7.95 14.54
C ASP A 101 17.03 8.99 15.50
N THR A 102 15.83 8.76 16.05
CA THR A 102 15.23 9.64 17.06
C THR A 102 16.04 9.63 18.36
N GLU A 103 16.50 8.46 18.81
CA GLU A 103 17.39 8.35 19.97
C GLU A 103 18.74 9.05 19.72
N TYR A 104 19.30 8.92 18.52
CA TYR A 104 20.53 9.58 18.12
C TYR A 104 20.37 11.10 18.17
N LEU A 105 19.34 11.64 17.51
CA LEU A 105 19.05 13.07 17.51
C LEU A 105 18.79 13.59 18.92
N ALA A 106 18.07 12.83 19.77
CA ALA A 106 17.85 13.22 21.17
C ALA A 106 19.18 13.34 21.93
N ARG A 107 20.11 12.41 21.75
CA ARG A 107 21.44 12.46 22.37
C ARG A 107 22.27 13.65 21.87
N GLU A 108 22.27 13.90 20.56
CA GLU A 108 22.97 15.06 19.98
C GLU A 108 22.39 16.38 20.47
N VAL A 109 21.06 16.50 20.56
CA VAL A 109 20.39 17.70 21.10
C VAL A 109 20.76 17.93 22.56
N VAL A 110 20.83 16.87 23.38
CA VAL A 110 21.27 16.99 24.79
C VAL A 110 22.72 17.46 24.87
N ALA A 111 23.62 16.87 24.08
CA ALA A 111 25.03 17.27 24.03
C ALA A 111 25.19 18.73 23.58
N LEU A 112 24.48 19.12 22.52
CA LEU A 112 24.46 20.50 22.02
C LEU A 112 23.93 21.47 23.07
N ARG A 113 22.85 21.12 23.78
CA ARG A 113 22.29 21.92 24.87
C ARG A 113 23.29 22.14 26.00
N MET A 114 24.05 21.11 26.38
CA MET A 114 25.09 21.24 27.41
C MET A 114 26.21 22.19 26.95
N ALA A 115 26.73 21.99 25.73
CA ALA A 115 27.76 22.87 25.16
C ALA A 115 27.31 24.34 25.06
N MET A 116 26.05 24.58 24.64
CA MET A 116 25.47 25.93 24.60
C MET A 116 25.32 26.55 26.00
N ARG A 117 24.97 25.75 27.01
CA ARG A 117 24.81 26.22 28.40
C ARG A 117 26.14 26.75 28.95
N ASP A 118 27.25 26.11 28.61
CA ASP A 118 28.59 26.51 29.09
C ASP A 118 29.09 27.80 28.40
N MET A 119 28.78 27.99 27.10
CA MET A 119 29.11 29.24 26.39
C MET A 119 28.21 30.43 26.77
N ALA A 120 26.92 30.18 27.00
CA ALA A 120 25.93 31.23 27.27
C ALA A 120 25.73 31.51 28.77
N THR A 121 26.75 31.26 29.59
CA THR A 121 26.66 31.61 31.01
C THR A 121 26.53 33.13 31.14
N ARG A 122 25.58 33.60 31.98
CA ARG A 122 25.27 35.03 32.15
C ARG A 122 26.52 35.85 32.51
N GLU A 123 27.45 35.22 33.21
CA GLU A 123 28.74 35.74 33.63
C GLU A 123 29.69 35.96 32.45
N PHE A 124 29.71 35.05 31.45
CA PHE A 124 30.51 35.21 30.22
C PHE A 124 29.95 36.34 29.36
N ILE A 125 28.64 36.33 29.12
CA ILE A 125 27.98 37.39 28.35
C ILE A 125 28.17 38.75 29.04
N ARG A 126 28.06 38.81 30.37
CA ARG A 126 28.32 40.03 31.15
C ARG A 126 29.78 40.46 31.07
N ALA A 127 30.73 39.53 31.15
CA ALA A 127 32.16 39.82 31.06
C ALA A 127 32.51 40.39 29.69
N GLU A 128 31.98 39.82 28.61
CA GLU A 128 32.27 40.25 27.25
C GLU A 128 31.55 41.55 26.88
N LEU A 129 30.31 41.74 27.32
CA LEU A 129 29.65 43.05 27.22
C LEU A 129 30.41 44.13 27.98
N LYS A 130 30.94 43.80 29.17
CA LYS A 130 31.72 44.75 29.94
C LYS A 130 33.05 45.06 29.27
N SER A 131 33.75 44.07 28.72
CA SER A 131 35.00 44.31 28.00
C SER A 131 34.79 45.17 26.75
N PHE A 132 33.71 44.94 25.99
CA PHE A 132 33.37 45.79 24.85
C PHE A 132 32.94 47.21 25.26
N VAL A 133 32.23 47.37 26.38
CA VAL A 133 31.88 48.69 26.91
C VAL A 133 33.13 49.44 27.36
N ASP A 134 34.02 48.78 28.09
CA ASP A 134 35.28 49.38 28.55
C ASP A 134 36.15 49.80 27.35
N ASP A 135 36.27 48.97 26.29
CA ASP A 135 37.03 49.30 25.07
C ASP A 135 36.42 50.50 24.30
N LEU A 136 35.09 50.65 24.32
CA LEU A 136 34.41 51.80 23.71
C LEU A 136 34.58 53.08 24.54
N ASP A 137 34.59 52.98 25.88
CA ASP A 137 34.85 54.10 26.77
C ASP A 137 36.31 54.57 26.67
N GLU A 138 37.26 53.64 26.54
CA GLU A 138 38.68 53.95 26.32
C GLU A 138 38.90 54.68 24.99
N ARG A 139 38.16 54.32 23.94
CA ARG A 139 38.17 55.03 22.65
C ARG A 139 37.47 56.40 22.69
N ARG A 140 36.57 56.62 23.65
CA ARG A 140 35.82 57.87 23.83
C ARG A 140 36.53 58.85 24.77
N ALA A 141 37.49 58.40 25.57
CA ALA A 141 38.32 59.26 26.40
C ALA A 141 39.12 60.25 25.50
N PRO A 142 38.91 61.57 25.63
CA PRO A 142 39.68 62.54 24.88
C PRO A 142 41.12 62.56 25.39
N GLN A 143 42.09 62.67 24.45
CA GLN A 143 43.49 62.95 24.79
C GLN A 143 43.65 64.29 25.50
#